data_AF-A0A949CFZ3-F1
#
_entry.id   AF-A0A949CFZ3-F1
#
_cell.length_a   1.000
_cell.length_b   1.000
_cell.length_c   1.000
_cell.angle_alpha   90.00
_cell.angle_beta   90.00
_cell.angle_gamma   90.00
#
_symmetry.space_group_name_H-M   'P 1'
#
loop_
_entity.id
_entity.type
_entity.pdbx_description
1 polymer ?
#
loop_
_entity_poly.entity_id
_entity_poly.type
_entity_poly.pdbx_seq_one_letter_code
_entity_poly.pdbx_strand_id
1 'polypeptide(L)'
;MQTYEITGKHITFGIGTELKLSESQAESRATSLKSKRKDIFEVVEPVQFKQGEKITISPESLTKSLLENLKEISEKKSDGNKVELPTEYPCIQHTGFGKYNVYDAEKNLLTPKPIKKDEAEKIFTELSKKNNPDDGNENEKNSETKHSENGSNDGA
;
A
#
# COMPACT_ATOMS: atom_id res chain seq x y z
N MET A 1 9.13 15.36 -7.83
CA MET A 1 7.67 15.41 -8.02
C MET A 1 7.01 14.48 -7.03
N GLN A 2 5.84 14.87 -6.52
CA GLN A 2 5.13 14.18 -5.47
C GLN A 2 3.64 14.10 -5.83
N THR A 3 3.00 13.00 -5.48
CA THR A 3 1.59 12.76 -5.84
C THR A 3 0.70 13.25 -4.70
N TYR A 4 -0.34 14.00 -5.05
CA TYR A 4 -1.32 14.56 -4.15
C TYR A 4 -2.73 14.19 -4.62
N GLU A 5 -3.60 13.98 -3.65
CA GLU A 5 -5.04 13.84 -3.82
C GLU A 5 -5.70 15.15 -3.42
N ILE A 6 -6.65 15.61 -4.22
CA ILE A 6 -7.33 16.86 -3.96
C ILE A 6 -8.40 16.63 -2.90
N THR A 7 -8.26 17.31 -1.76
CA THR A 7 -9.21 17.23 -0.64
C THR A 7 -10.16 18.41 -0.61
N GLY A 8 -9.76 19.57 -1.16
CA GLY A 8 -10.63 20.72 -1.35
C GLY A 8 -11.73 20.44 -2.38
N LYS A 9 -12.84 21.19 -2.32
CA LYS A 9 -13.95 21.05 -3.29
C LYS A 9 -13.46 21.18 -4.74
N HIS A 10 -12.65 22.21 -4.99
CA HIS A 10 -11.95 22.43 -6.25
C HIS A 10 -10.61 23.10 -5.98
N ILE A 11 -9.64 22.83 -6.85
CA ILE A 11 -8.33 23.49 -6.87
C ILE A 11 -8.01 23.92 -8.29
N THR A 12 -7.36 25.07 -8.46
CA THR A 12 -6.99 25.59 -9.77
C THR A 12 -5.48 25.76 -9.84
N PHE A 13 -4.86 25.21 -10.89
CA PHE A 13 -3.44 25.42 -11.18
C PHE A 13 -3.27 26.51 -12.22
N GLY A 14 -2.35 27.43 -11.94
CA GLY A 14 -2.02 28.55 -12.81
C GLY A 14 -1.11 28.14 -13.97
N ILE A 15 -1.02 29.04 -14.95
CA ILE A 15 -0.17 28.91 -16.13
C ILE A 15 1.30 28.71 -15.71
N GLY A 16 2.02 27.85 -16.42
CA GLY A 16 3.43 27.52 -16.15
C GLY A 16 3.63 26.43 -15.11
N THR A 17 2.55 25.90 -14.52
CA THR A 17 2.63 24.75 -13.60
C THR A 17 2.88 23.47 -14.38
N GLU A 18 3.84 22.66 -13.95
CA GLU A 18 4.09 21.34 -14.51
C GLU A 18 3.37 20.26 -13.70
N LEU A 19 2.44 19.56 -14.34
CA LEU A 19 1.63 18.50 -13.76
C LEU A 19 1.90 17.20 -14.49
N LYS A 20 2.08 16.12 -13.74
CA LYS A 20 1.97 14.77 -14.24
C LYS A 20 0.56 14.24 -13.98
N LEU A 21 -0.09 13.82 -15.06
CA LEU A 21 -1.50 13.42 -15.11
C LEU A 21 -1.63 12.12 -15.91
N SER A 22 -2.72 11.38 -15.67
CA SER A 22 -3.09 10.26 -16.54
C SER A 22 -3.58 10.77 -17.91
N GLU A 23 -3.45 9.93 -18.95
CA GLU A 23 -3.89 10.28 -20.32
C GLU A 23 -5.35 10.74 -20.35
N SER A 24 -6.25 10.03 -19.68
CA SER A 24 -7.67 10.39 -19.61
C SER A 24 -7.92 11.78 -18.97
N GLN A 25 -7.15 12.13 -17.92
CA GLN A 25 -7.25 13.45 -17.30
C GLN A 25 -6.70 14.56 -18.20
N ALA A 26 -5.61 14.27 -18.92
CA ALA A 26 -4.99 15.21 -19.84
C ALA A 26 -5.86 15.44 -21.09
N GLU A 27 -6.45 14.39 -21.66
CA GLU A 27 -7.35 14.48 -22.82
C GLU A 27 -8.57 15.36 -22.53
N SER A 28 -9.18 15.18 -21.35
CA SER A 28 -10.33 15.98 -20.92
C SER A 28 -10.01 17.49 -20.82
N ARG A 29 -8.72 17.85 -20.77
CA ARG A 29 -8.21 19.20 -20.54
C ARG A 29 -7.14 19.59 -21.57
N ALA A 30 -7.15 18.95 -22.73
CA ALA A 30 -6.09 19.09 -23.75
C ALA A 30 -5.94 20.53 -24.25
N THR A 31 -7.00 21.35 -24.18
CA THR A 31 -6.95 22.77 -24.56
C THR A 31 -6.13 23.62 -23.58
N SER A 32 -6.17 23.27 -22.29
CA SER A 32 -5.53 24.03 -21.22
C SER A 32 -4.16 23.46 -20.80
N LEU A 33 -3.76 22.33 -21.41
CA LEU A 33 -2.54 21.60 -21.11
C LEU A 33 -1.68 21.41 -22.37
N LYS A 34 -0.38 21.65 -22.25
CA LYS A 34 0.61 21.38 -23.29
C LYS A 34 1.50 20.23 -22.87
N SER A 35 1.51 19.14 -23.65
CA SER A 35 2.43 18.03 -23.38
C SER A 35 3.88 18.49 -23.55
N LYS A 36 4.69 18.30 -22.49
CA LYS A 36 6.15 18.51 -22.51
C LYS A 36 6.88 17.19 -22.71
N ARG A 37 6.43 16.16 -21.99
CA ARG A 37 6.94 14.77 -22.04
C ARG A 37 5.76 13.81 -21.86
N LYS A 38 6.00 12.52 -22.05
CA LYS A 38 5.00 11.43 -22.06
C LYS A 38 3.79 11.68 -21.14
N ASP A 39 4.04 11.80 -19.83
CA ASP A 39 2.98 12.02 -18.83
C ASP A 39 3.05 13.40 -18.16
N ILE A 40 3.91 14.31 -18.64
CA ILE A 40 4.14 15.63 -18.02
C ILE A 40 3.57 16.71 -18.93
N PHE A 41 2.67 17.49 -18.36
CA PHE A 41 1.92 18.54 -19.03
C PHE A 41 2.19 19.88 -18.35
N GLU A 42 2.47 20.90 -19.14
CA GLU A 42 2.54 22.29 -18.69
C GLU A 42 1.15 22.92 -18.83
N VAL A 43 0.69 23.56 -17.78
CA VAL A 43 -0.55 24.32 -17.77
C VAL A 43 -0.36 25.58 -18.63
N VAL A 44 -1.11 25.70 -19.73
CA VAL A 44 -1.10 26.89 -20.60
C VAL A 44 -2.29 27.82 -20.33
N GLU A 45 -3.36 27.29 -19.73
CA GLU A 45 -4.52 28.05 -19.24
C GLU A 45 -4.93 27.54 -17.85
N PRO A 46 -5.48 28.38 -16.96
CA PRO A 46 -5.86 27.96 -15.61
C PRO A 46 -6.77 26.73 -15.64
N VAL A 47 -6.32 25.65 -14.99
CA VAL A 47 -7.00 24.36 -15.04
C VAL A 47 -7.54 23.98 -13.67
N GLN A 48 -8.81 23.61 -13.61
CA GLN A 48 -9.48 23.22 -12.38
C GLN A 48 -9.57 21.70 -12.24
N PHE A 49 -9.33 21.23 -11.02
CA PHE A 49 -9.51 19.84 -10.61
C PHE A 49 -10.48 19.77 -9.44
N LYS A 50 -11.22 18.65 -9.38
CA LYS A 50 -12.23 18.40 -8.35
C LYS A 50 -11.67 17.53 -7.23
N GLN A 51 -12.37 17.53 -6.09
CA GLN A 51 -12.08 16.63 -4.98
C GLN A 51 -11.98 15.16 -5.45
N GLY A 52 -10.97 14.45 -4.94
CA GLY A 52 -10.69 13.04 -5.25
C GLY A 52 -9.84 12.82 -6.51
N GLU A 53 -9.55 13.86 -7.29
CA GLU A 53 -8.57 13.74 -8.37
C GLU A 53 -7.15 13.65 -7.81
N LYS A 54 -6.33 12.82 -8.47
CA LYS A 54 -4.92 12.64 -8.16
C LYS A 54 -4.09 13.37 -9.19
N ILE A 55 -3.07 14.08 -8.72
CA ILE A 55 -2.14 14.85 -9.54
C ILE A 55 -0.74 14.65 -9.00
N THR A 56 0.25 14.66 -9.88
CA THR A 56 1.66 14.65 -9.49
C THR A 56 2.28 15.98 -9.86
N ILE A 57 2.85 16.70 -8.90
CA ILE A 57 3.39 18.05 -9.10
C ILE A 57 4.69 18.20 -8.32
N SER A 58 5.57 19.10 -8.76
CA SER A 58 6.73 19.50 -7.97
C SER A 58 6.27 20.28 -6.72
N PRO A 59 6.66 19.87 -5.50
CA PRO A 59 6.23 20.55 -4.28
C PRO A 59 6.68 22.02 -4.23
N GLU A 60 7.77 22.36 -4.92
CA GLU A 60 8.27 23.72 -5.07
C GLU A 60 7.31 24.64 -5.86
N SER A 61 6.44 24.06 -6.68
CA SER A 61 5.41 24.78 -7.45
C SER A 61 4.11 24.98 -6.65
N LEU A 62 4.01 24.42 -5.44
CA LEU A 62 2.82 24.51 -4.59
C LEU A 62 2.94 25.65 -3.57
N THR A 63 1.91 26.48 -3.51
CA THR A 63 1.77 27.48 -2.44
C THR A 63 1.18 26.84 -1.19
N LYS A 64 1.39 27.46 -0.02
CA LYS A 64 0.82 26.99 1.26
C LYS A 64 -0.70 26.81 1.19
N SER A 65 -1.41 27.71 0.51
CA SER A 65 -2.87 27.64 0.36
C SER A 65 -3.34 26.48 -0.52
N LEU A 66 -2.54 26.08 -1.53
CA LEU A 66 -2.83 24.87 -2.31
C LEU A 66 -2.60 23.62 -1.45
N LEU A 67 -1.55 23.60 -0.62
CA LEU A 67 -1.27 22.48 0.28
C LEU A 67 -2.39 22.22 1.30
N GLU A 68 -3.12 23.24 1.74
CA GLU A 68 -4.29 23.05 2.64
C GLU A 68 -5.42 22.23 1.98
N ASN A 69 -5.48 22.23 0.64
CA ASN A 69 -6.49 21.54 -0.16
C ASN A 69 -5.94 20.28 -0.85
N LEU A 70 -4.72 19.88 -0.51
CA LEU A 70 -4.02 18.73 -1.07
C LEU A 70 -3.59 17.80 0.05
N LYS A 71 -3.85 16.50 -0.14
CA LYS A 71 -3.30 15.45 0.71
C LYS A 71 -2.22 14.74 -0.06
N GLU A 72 -1.00 14.77 0.47
CA GLU A 72 0.07 13.94 -0.09
C GLU A 72 -0.33 12.47 -0.03
N ILE A 73 -0.34 11.83 -1.19
CA ILE A 73 -0.51 10.40 -1.33
C ILE A 73 0.77 9.89 -1.99
N SER A 74 1.74 9.54 -1.16
CA SER A 74 2.96 8.96 -1.67
C SER A 74 2.59 7.70 -2.46
N GLU A 75 2.76 7.71 -3.79
CA GLU A 75 3.00 6.48 -4.55
C GLU A 75 4.41 5.97 -4.19
N LYS A 76 4.66 5.79 -2.89
CA LYS A 76 5.63 4.81 -2.48
C LYS A 76 5.06 3.50 -3.01
N LYS A 77 5.80 2.86 -3.93
CA LYS A 77 5.81 1.41 -4.01
C LYS A 77 5.65 0.90 -2.59
N SER A 78 4.57 0.17 -2.34
CA SER A 78 4.19 -0.33 -1.01
C SER A 78 5.35 -1.11 -0.41
N ASP A 79 6.23 -0.41 0.30
CA ASP A 79 7.13 -1.00 1.28
C ASP A 79 6.51 -0.72 2.63
N GLY A 80 6.13 -1.81 3.29
CA GLY A 80 5.09 -1.90 4.29
C GLY A 80 5.21 -0.90 5.44
N ASN A 81 4.16 -0.09 5.62
CA ASN A 81 3.61 0.16 6.95
C ASN A 81 2.17 0.68 6.86
N LYS A 82 1.30 -0.05 6.14
CA LYS A 82 -0.12 0.02 6.43
C LYS A 82 -0.39 -1.11 7.39
N VAL A 83 -0.58 -0.78 8.66
CA VAL A 83 -1.27 -1.68 9.58
C VAL A 83 -2.69 -1.80 9.04
N GLU A 84 -2.91 -2.78 8.15
CA GLU A 84 -4.25 -3.17 7.77
C GLU A 84 -4.89 -3.73 9.03
N LEU A 85 -5.84 -2.97 9.57
CA LEU A 85 -6.71 -3.46 10.61
C LEU A 85 -7.46 -4.66 10.01
N PRO A 86 -7.36 -5.85 10.59
CA PRO A 86 -8.02 -7.04 10.08
C PRO A 86 -9.53 -6.81 10.03
N THR A 87 -10.14 -7.11 8.89
CA THR A 87 -11.57 -6.94 8.65
C THR A 87 -12.43 -7.97 9.36
N GLU A 88 -11.80 -8.99 9.97
CA GLU A 88 -12.48 -10.09 10.66
C GLU A 88 -11.60 -10.62 11.81
N TYR A 89 -12.22 -11.01 12.91
CA TYR A 89 -11.58 -11.55 14.11
C TYR A 89 -12.09 -12.98 14.36
N PRO A 90 -11.27 -13.91 14.89
CA PRO A 90 -9.89 -13.75 15.33
C PRO A 90 -8.93 -13.46 14.16
N CYS A 91 -7.74 -12.94 14.44
CA CYS A 91 -6.76 -12.60 13.40
C CYS A 91 -5.32 -12.47 13.92
N ILE A 92 -4.35 -12.58 13.01
CA ILE A 92 -2.93 -12.27 13.26
C ILE A 92 -2.58 -10.92 12.65
N GLN A 93 -2.07 -9.99 13.46
CA GLN A 93 -1.61 -8.67 13.02
C GLN A 93 -0.07 -8.62 13.00
N HIS A 94 0.51 -8.29 11.85
CA HIS A 94 1.94 -8.02 11.73
C HIS A 94 2.25 -6.60 12.23
N THR A 95 3.09 -6.48 13.27
CA THR A 95 3.43 -5.20 13.91
C THR A 95 4.82 -4.67 13.53
N GLY A 96 5.65 -5.51 12.90
CA GLY A 96 6.99 -5.18 12.43
C GLY A 96 7.79 -6.44 12.13
N PHE A 97 8.98 -6.30 11.54
CA PHE A 97 9.79 -7.43 11.07
C PHE A 97 9.94 -8.54 12.13
N GLY A 98 9.28 -9.68 11.90
CA GLY A 98 9.29 -10.85 12.79
C GLY A 98 8.44 -10.71 14.07
N LYS A 99 7.55 -9.72 14.14
CA LYS A 99 6.71 -9.39 15.31
C LYS A 99 5.23 -9.40 14.95
N TYR A 100 4.48 -10.25 15.61
CA TYR A 100 3.08 -10.54 15.33
C TYR A 100 2.25 -10.49 16.63
N ASN A 101 1.05 -9.93 16.55
CA ASN A 101 0.05 -9.95 17.61
C ASN A 101 -1.09 -10.87 17.19
N VAL A 102 -1.71 -11.57 18.14
CA VAL A 102 -2.90 -12.39 17.88
C VAL A 102 -4.08 -11.83 18.65
N TYR A 103 -5.21 -11.68 17.96
CA TYR A 103 -6.45 -11.20 18.53
C TYR A 103 -7.51 -12.30 18.47
N ASP A 104 -8.31 -12.36 19.54
CA ASP A 104 -9.50 -13.23 19.62
C ASP A 104 -10.68 -12.65 18.83
N ALA A 105 -11.76 -13.43 18.65
CA ALA A 105 -13.03 -13.01 18.04
C ALA A 105 -13.61 -11.75 18.71
N GLU A 106 -13.41 -11.60 20.01
CA GLU A 106 -13.85 -10.44 20.79
C GLU A 106 -12.90 -9.22 20.69
N LYS A 107 -11.92 -9.25 19.79
CA LYS A 107 -10.89 -8.21 19.61
C LYS A 107 -9.95 -8.04 20.80
N ASN A 108 -9.91 -9.01 21.70
CA ASN A 108 -8.98 -9.05 22.82
C ASN A 108 -7.59 -9.48 22.34
N LEU A 109 -6.56 -8.72 22.70
CA LEU A 109 -5.17 -9.08 22.41
C LEU A 109 -4.75 -10.26 23.30
N LEU A 110 -4.45 -11.40 22.67
CA LEU A 110 -4.06 -12.62 23.39
C LEU A 110 -2.56 -12.66 23.69
N THR A 111 -1.77 -11.90 22.94
CA THR A 111 -0.31 -11.86 23.08
C THR A 111 0.11 -10.59 23.86
N PRO A 112 0.61 -10.70 25.10
CA PRO A 112 1.01 -9.52 25.90
C PRO A 112 2.22 -8.79 25.31
N LYS A 113 3.00 -9.46 24.45
CA LYS A 113 4.10 -8.87 23.67
C LYS A 113 4.06 -9.46 22.25
N PRO A 114 4.53 -8.74 21.23
CA PRO A 114 4.62 -9.28 19.88
C PRO A 114 5.49 -10.53 19.83
N ILE A 115 4.98 -11.59 19.21
CA ILE A 115 5.62 -12.90 19.08
C ILE A 115 6.08 -13.15 17.63
N LYS A 116 6.78 -14.27 17.41
CA LYS A 116 7.20 -14.68 16.06
C LYS A 116 6.02 -15.25 15.27
N LYS A 117 6.18 -15.33 13.95
CA LYS A 117 5.14 -15.82 13.02
C LYS A 117 4.63 -17.22 13.40
N ASP A 118 5.55 -18.17 13.59
CA ASP A 118 5.21 -19.56 13.92
C ASP A 118 4.38 -19.69 15.19
N GLU A 119 4.71 -18.89 16.21
CA GLU A 119 3.98 -18.89 17.48
C GLU A 119 2.59 -18.24 17.32
N ALA A 120 2.49 -17.18 16.52
CA ALA A 120 1.21 -16.54 16.23
C ALA A 120 0.27 -17.47 15.45
N GLU A 121 0.80 -18.20 14.46
CA GLU A 121 0.03 -19.17 13.68
C GLU A 121 -0.47 -20.33 14.55
N LYS A 122 0.31 -20.80 15.52
CA LYS A 122 -0.13 -21.84 16.48
C LYS A 122 -1.30 -21.37 17.35
N ILE A 123 -1.18 -20.18 17.96
CA ILE A 123 -2.25 -19.62 18.80
C ILE A 123 -3.52 -19.42 17.97
N PHE A 124 -3.38 -18.85 16.77
CA PHE A 124 -4.51 -18.62 15.87
C PHE A 124 -5.21 -19.92 15.42
N THR A 125 -4.42 -20.97 15.14
CA THR A 125 -4.94 -22.30 14.78
C THR A 125 -5.68 -22.94 15.96
N GLU A 126 -5.17 -22.80 17.19
CA GLU A 126 -5.82 -23.30 18.40
C GLU A 126 -7.17 -22.60 18.66
N LEU A 127 -7.24 -21.28 18.44
CA LEU A 127 -8.49 -20.52 18.51
C LEU A 127 -9.54 -21.02 17.52
N SER A 128 -9.12 -21.28 16.29
CA SER A 128 -10.01 -21.78 15.24
C SER A 128 -10.52 -23.18 15.54
N LYS A 129 -9.68 -24.03 16.16
CA LYS A 129 -10.07 -25.38 16.59
C LYS A 129 -11.05 -25.36 17.77
N LYS A 130 -10.95 -24.40 18.69
CA LYS A 130 -11.81 -24.34 19.87
C LYS A 130 -13.28 -24.01 19.56
N ASN A 131 -13.56 -23.37 18.43
CA ASN A 131 -14.92 -23.04 18.00
C ASN A 131 -15.65 -24.17 17.25
N ASN A 132 -14.99 -25.31 16.98
CA ASN A 132 -15.61 -26.51 16.45
C ASN A 132 -15.32 -27.71 17.36
N PRO A 133 -16.29 -28.22 18.13
CA PRO A 133 -16.14 -29.49 18.82
C PRO A 133 -16.59 -30.61 17.88
N ASP A 134 -15.67 -31.16 17.09
CA ASP A 134 -15.69 -32.50 16.43
C ASP A 134 -14.63 -32.47 15.32
N ASP A 135 -13.79 -33.47 15.03
CA ASP A 135 -13.34 -34.72 15.61
C ASP A 135 -12.09 -35.07 14.75
N GLY A 136 -11.11 -35.74 15.34
CA GLY A 136 -10.06 -36.52 14.66
C GLY A 136 -9.45 -36.05 13.33
N ASN A 137 -8.14 -35.81 13.32
CA ASN A 137 -7.20 -36.85 12.87
C ASN A 137 -5.83 -36.24 12.48
N GLU A 138 -4.80 -36.94 12.92
CA GLU A 138 -3.39 -36.72 12.65
C GLU A 138 -3.11 -36.77 11.14
N ASN A 139 -2.24 -35.89 10.64
CA ASN A 139 -1.26 -36.36 9.67
C ASN A 139 -0.03 -35.47 9.65
N GLU A 140 1.02 -35.99 10.28
CA GLU A 140 2.40 -35.74 9.94
C GLU A 140 2.59 -35.99 8.43
N LYS A 141 2.90 -34.95 7.64
CA LYS A 141 3.56 -35.20 6.35
C LYS A 141 4.49 -34.06 5.96
N ASN A 142 5.74 -34.31 6.35
CA ASN A 142 6.96 -34.03 5.61
C ASN A 142 6.72 -33.67 4.13
N SER A 143 7.32 -32.57 3.69
CA SER A 143 7.57 -32.30 2.27
C SER A 143 8.98 -31.75 2.14
N GLU A 144 9.96 -32.63 2.38
CA GLU A 144 11.21 -32.61 1.62
C GLU A 144 10.84 -32.81 0.14
N THR A 145 11.24 -31.88 -0.73
CA THR A 145 11.50 -32.19 -2.13
C THR A 145 12.78 -31.48 -2.55
N LYS A 146 13.83 -32.30 -2.64
CA LYS A 146 15.11 -32.02 -3.28
C LYS A 146 14.91 -31.66 -4.76
N HIS A 147 15.79 -30.82 -5.29
CA HIS A 147 16.50 -31.07 -6.55
C HIS A 147 17.82 -30.31 -6.47
N SER A 148 18.92 -31.01 -6.14
CA SER A 148 19.86 -31.66 -7.08
C SER A 148 20.96 -30.70 -7.54
N GLU A 149 22.04 -30.76 -6.76
CA GLU A 149 23.44 -30.75 -7.15
C GLU A 149 23.72 -30.91 -8.66
N ASN A 150 24.61 -30.06 -9.20
CA ASN A 150 25.65 -30.49 -10.12
C ASN A 150 26.85 -29.56 -9.93
N GLY A 151 27.89 -30.11 -9.32
CA GLY A 151 29.24 -29.53 -9.43
C GLY A 151 29.78 -29.71 -10.85
N SER A 152 30.78 -28.91 -11.19
CA SER A 152 32.11 -29.47 -11.48
C SER A 152 33.11 -28.34 -11.68
N ASN A 153 34.16 -28.47 -10.87
CA ASN A 153 35.47 -27.90 -11.00
C ASN A 153 36.14 -28.49 -12.25
N ASP A 154 36.67 -27.66 -13.15
CA ASP A 154 37.67 -28.12 -14.11
C ASP A 154 38.73 -27.02 -14.26
N GLY A 155 39.93 -27.36 -13.77
CA GLY A 155 41.16 -26.65 -14.06
C GLY A 155 41.97 -27.51 -15.02
N ALA A 156 42.58 -26.85 -15.99
CA ALA A 156 43.73 -27.31 -16.75
C ALA A 156 44.64 -26.11 -17.00
#